data_AF-A0A1R3H866-F1
#
_entry.id   AF-A0A1R3H866-F1
#
_cell.length_a   1.000
_cell.length_b   1.000
_cell.length_c   1.000
_cell.angle_alpha   90.00
_cell.angle_beta   90.00
_cell.angle_gamma   90.00
#
_symmetry.space_group_name_H-M   'P 1'
#
loop_
_entity.id
_entity.type
_entity.pdbx_description
1 polymer ?
#
loop_
_entity_poly.entity_id
_entity_poly.type
_entity_poly.pdbx_seq_one_letter_code
_entity_poly.pdbx_strand_id
1 'polypeptide(L)'
;MDLGKSSLFSVSFFSLYQLKLSSESFLTRISQCFAERKPKIEPIEGHSDNDSDDIGLDGIKLCRSLMDFKNVTSFEDFIVVVNGLIINELLPKHIQKKYYDLCCSQNSYLHDHLLPGLNCKLVCGIICETIKIADAIRAAKLTTTQHSFQTWNKTLISLEGLGMKVGFLRARLEQFMNLSLKSKRYQEAKLEQANLQEEKRKFEAKLDQVTKAQEARVDQILFQEVAKAPW
;
A
#
# COMPACT_ATOMS: atom_id res chain seq x y z
N MET A 1 -1.22 -18.10 43.86
CA MET A 1 -1.22 -16.90 43.00
C MET A 1 -0.16 -17.09 41.93
N ASP A 2 -0.54 -17.52 40.73
CA ASP A 2 0.29 -17.37 39.52
C ASP A 2 -0.67 -17.16 38.33
N LEU A 3 -1.34 -16.01 38.30
CA LEU A 3 -2.10 -15.51 37.14
C LEU A 3 -1.18 -14.53 36.39
N GLY A 4 -0.27 -15.05 35.56
CA GLY A 4 0.63 -14.18 34.80
C GLY A 4 1.20 -14.75 33.51
N LYS A 5 1.16 -16.07 33.30
CA LYS A 5 1.88 -16.72 32.19
C LYS A 5 1.02 -17.16 31.02
N SER A 6 -0.31 -17.19 31.17
CA SER A 6 -1.23 -17.70 30.15
C SER A 6 -1.56 -16.70 29.02
N SER A 7 -1.25 -15.42 29.20
CA SER A 7 -1.56 -14.36 28.20
C SER A 7 -0.47 -14.21 27.13
N LEU A 8 0.81 -14.33 27.51
CA LEU A 8 1.94 -14.11 26.59
C LEU A 8 2.13 -15.24 25.57
N PHE A 9 1.81 -16.49 25.94
CA PHE A 9 1.84 -17.62 25.01
C PHE A 9 0.76 -17.53 23.93
N SER A 10 -0.41 -16.97 24.25
CA SER A 10 -1.54 -16.80 23.33
C SER A 10 -1.24 -15.79 22.22
N VAL A 11 -0.66 -14.64 22.57
CA VAL A 11 -0.35 -13.57 21.58
C VAL A 11 0.75 -14.02 20.61
N SER A 12 1.76 -14.74 21.11
CA SER A 12 2.86 -15.26 20.27
C SER A 12 2.37 -16.35 19.31
N PHE A 13 1.47 -17.23 19.77
CA PHE A 13 0.85 -18.24 18.93
C PHE A 13 -0.10 -17.65 17.88
N PHE A 14 -0.86 -16.60 18.23
CA PHE A 14 -1.71 -15.89 17.29
C PHE A 14 -0.90 -15.16 16.21
N SER A 15 0.23 -14.56 16.59
CA SER A 15 1.15 -13.92 15.64
C SER A 15 1.80 -14.94 14.70
N LEU A 16 2.23 -16.10 15.24
CA LEU A 16 2.76 -17.22 14.45
C LEU A 16 1.70 -17.87 13.53
N TYR A 17 0.44 -17.93 13.96
CA TYR A 17 -0.68 -18.46 13.17
C TYR A 17 -1.12 -17.50 12.06
N GLN A 18 -1.10 -16.19 12.31
CA GLN A 18 -1.27 -15.17 11.27
C GLN A 18 -0.08 -15.16 10.29
N LEU A 19 1.14 -15.40 10.77
CA LEU A 19 2.31 -15.67 9.92
C LEU A 19 2.13 -16.95 9.09
N LYS A 20 1.52 -18.01 9.64
CA LYS A 20 1.24 -19.28 8.94
C LYS A 20 0.18 -19.11 7.84
N LEU A 21 -0.93 -18.42 8.12
CA LEU A 21 -1.97 -18.08 7.14
C LEU A 21 -1.46 -17.10 6.07
N SER A 22 -0.58 -16.17 6.46
CA SER A 22 0.17 -15.35 5.51
C SER A 22 1.12 -16.21 4.69
N SER A 23 1.80 -17.19 5.28
CA SER A 23 2.88 -17.98 4.65
C SER A 23 2.49 -18.78 3.41
N GLU A 24 1.30 -19.36 3.31
CA GLU A 24 0.86 -20.06 2.09
C GLU A 24 0.70 -19.06 0.92
N SER A 25 0.08 -17.91 1.19
CA SER A 25 -0.04 -16.82 0.21
C SER A 25 1.30 -16.12 -0.06
N PHE A 26 2.16 -16.03 0.97
CA PHE A 26 3.45 -15.34 0.95
C PHE A 26 4.51 -16.19 0.23
N LEU A 27 4.55 -17.51 0.45
CA LEU A 27 5.42 -18.45 -0.27
C LEU A 27 5.01 -18.59 -1.74
N THR A 28 3.70 -18.60 -2.02
CA THR A 28 3.20 -18.55 -3.41
C THR A 28 3.59 -17.23 -4.10
N ARG A 29 3.52 -16.10 -3.39
CA ARG A 29 3.96 -14.79 -3.88
C ARG A 29 5.48 -14.66 -4.02
N ILE A 30 6.24 -15.30 -3.14
CA ILE A 30 7.70 -15.44 -3.24
C ILE A 30 8.02 -16.22 -4.51
N SER A 31 7.41 -17.39 -4.72
CA SER A 31 7.59 -18.22 -5.92
C SER A 31 7.32 -17.43 -7.21
N GLN A 32 6.27 -16.61 -7.25
CA GLN A 32 5.96 -15.75 -8.40
C GLN A 32 7.05 -14.71 -8.70
N CYS A 33 7.79 -14.21 -7.70
CA CYS A 33 8.94 -13.31 -7.92
C CYS A 33 10.15 -14.04 -8.53
N PHE A 34 10.24 -15.37 -8.35
CA PHE A 34 11.34 -16.20 -8.86
C PHE A 34 11.01 -16.92 -10.19
N ALA A 35 9.73 -17.02 -10.55
CA ALA A 35 9.25 -17.74 -11.73
C ALA A 35 9.63 -17.12 -13.09
N GLU A 36 10.22 -15.91 -13.12
CA GLU A 36 10.66 -15.25 -14.35
C GLU A 36 12.00 -15.76 -14.91
N ARG A 37 12.66 -16.76 -14.29
CA ARG A 37 13.90 -17.35 -14.82
C ARG A 37 13.61 -18.47 -15.82
N LYS A 38 13.96 -18.27 -17.10
CA LYS A 38 14.55 -19.37 -17.90
C LYS A 38 16.05 -19.40 -17.58
N PRO A 39 16.64 -20.55 -17.20
CA PRO A 39 18.09 -20.63 -17.03
C PRO A 39 18.76 -20.50 -18.40
N LYS A 40 19.59 -19.47 -18.56
CA LYS A 40 20.54 -19.38 -19.67
C LYS A 40 21.86 -19.93 -19.14
N ILE A 41 22.18 -21.17 -19.51
CA ILE A 41 23.49 -21.76 -19.27
C ILE A 41 24.32 -21.40 -20.51
N GLU A 42 25.31 -20.53 -20.36
CA GLU A 42 26.38 -20.36 -21.34
C GLU A 42 27.69 -20.88 -20.72
N PRO A 43 28.54 -21.60 -21.48
CA PRO A 43 29.78 -22.17 -20.96
C PRO A 43 30.83 -21.07 -20.75
N ILE A 44 31.51 -21.09 -19.61
CA ILE A 44 32.66 -20.23 -19.33
C ILE A 44 33.93 -20.98 -19.76
N GLU A 45 34.59 -20.52 -20.82
CA GLU A 45 35.99 -20.86 -21.12
C GLU A 45 36.89 -20.17 -20.09
N GLY A 46 37.77 -20.96 -19.47
CA GLY A 46 38.56 -20.55 -18.30
C GLY A 46 39.91 -19.95 -18.64
N HIS A 47 40.48 -19.25 -17.67
CA HIS A 47 41.93 -19.10 -17.50
C HIS A 47 42.30 -18.93 -16.02
N SER A 48 42.90 -20.01 -15.48
CA SER A 48 44.06 -20.16 -14.57
C SER A 48 44.19 -19.34 -13.27
N ASP A 49 44.04 -20.09 -12.16
CA ASP A 49 44.93 -20.26 -10.98
C ASP A 49 45.41 -19.04 -10.16
N ASN A 50 44.88 -18.85 -8.93
CA ASN A 50 45.51 -19.36 -7.70
C ASN A 50 44.65 -19.11 -6.42
N ASP A 51 44.48 -20.18 -5.62
CA ASP A 51 44.22 -20.31 -4.18
C ASP A 51 43.39 -19.28 -3.40
N SER A 52 42.14 -19.66 -3.13
CA SER A 52 41.55 -19.68 -1.78
C SER A 52 40.22 -20.41 -1.87
N ASP A 53 40.10 -21.58 -1.26
CA ASP A 53 38.88 -22.39 -1.19
C ASP A 53 37.67 -21.56 -0.72
N ASP A 54 36.88 -21.07 -1.69
CA ASP A 54 35.57 -20.47 -1.48
C ASP A 54 34.57 -21.60 -1.22
N ILE A 55 34.55 -22.10 0.01
CA ILE A 55 33.49 -23.02 0.45
C ILE A 55 32.26 -22.17 0.82
N GLY A 56 31.64 -21.59 -0.21
CA GLY A 56 30.31 -21.03 -0.13
C GLY A 56 29.29 -22.14 -0.38
N LEU A 57 28.43 -22.42 0.60
CA LEU A 57 27.22 -23.23 0.37
C LEU A 57 26.45 -22.59 -0.80
N ASP A 58 26.42 -23.28 -1.94
CA ASP A 58 25.54 -22.99 -3.08
C ASP A 58 25.79 -21.65 -3.80
N GLY A 59 27.05 -21.19 -3.90
CA GLY A 59 27.44 -20.02 -4.72
C GLY A 59 27.06 -18.64 -4.15
N ILE A 60 26.69 -18.57 -2.87
CA ILE A 60 26.40 -17.30 -2.17
C ILE A 60 27.69 -16.75 -1.55
N LYS A 61 28.08 -15.53 -1.94
CA LYS A 61 29.29 -14.86 -1.44
C LYS A 61 29.11 -14.37 0.01
N LEU A 62 30.10 -14.62 0.84
CA LEU A 62 30.19 -14.09 2.20
C LEU A 62 30.67 -12.62 2.18
N CYS A 63 30.01 -11.76 2.95
CA CYS A 63 30.46 -10.38 3.15
C CYS A 63 31.39 -10.31 4.38
N ARG A 64 32.64 -9.90 4.19
CA ARG A 64 33.65 -9.81 5.26
C ARG A 64 33.60 -8.51 6.07
N SER A 65 32.82 -7.51 5.65
CA SER A 65 32.72 -6.20 6.31
C SER A 65 31.28 -5.72 6.45
N LEU A 66 30.98 -5.02 7.54
CA LEU A 66 29.70 -4.32 7.70
C LEU A 66 29.65 -3.13 6.73
N MET A 67 28.61 -3.08 5.90
CA MET A 67 28.41 -2.02 4.92
C MET A 67 27.42 -0.98 5.47
N ASP A 68 27.89 0.26 5.70
CA ASP A 68 27.01 1.40 5.99
C ASP A 68 26.38 1.89 4.68
N PHE A 69 25.07 2.14 4.68
CA PHE A 69 24.36 2.71 3.54
C PHE A 69 24.94 4.06 3.10
N LYS A 70 25.52 4.83 4.03
CA LYS A 70 26.16 6.12 3.73
C LYS A 70 27.31 6.03 2.72
N ASN A 71 27.92 4.84 2.59
CA ASN A 71 29.01 4.61 1.66
C ASN A 71 28.53 4.21 0.26
N VAL A 72 27.21 4.02 0.07
CA VAL A 72 26.62 3.65 -1.22
C VAL A 72 26.39 4.92 -2.05
N THR A 73 27.21 5.12 -3.09
CA THR A 73 27.10 6.31 -3.96
C THR A 73 26.28 6.07 -5.22
N SER A 74 26.22 4.82 -5.68
CA SER A 74 25.56 4.42 -6.91
C SER A 74 24.83 3.09 -6.75
N PHE A 75 24.09 2.67 -7.78
CA PHE A 75 23.46 1.36 -7.79
C PHE A 75 24.49 0.22 -7.87
N GLU A 76 25.63 0.48 -8.52
CA GLU A 76 26.73 -0.46 -8.67
C GLU A 76 27.40 -0.78 -7.32
N ASP A 77 27.38 0.17 -6.37
CA ASP A 77 27.91 0.00 -5.01
C ASP A 77 26.90 -0.64 -4.04
N PHE A 78 25.68 -0.90 -4.49
CA PHE A 78 24.58 -1.34 -3.63
C PHE A 78 24.66 -2.84 -3.33
N ILE A 79 25.03 -3.17 -2.10
CA ILE A 79 25.16 -4.55 -1.63
C ILE A 79 24.16 -4.81 -0.51
N VAL A 80 23.27 -5.78 -0.71
CA VAL A 80 22.29 -6.23 0.27
C VAL A 80 22.87 -7.41 1.03
N VAL A 81 23.12 -7.22 2.32
CA VAL A 81 23.76 -8.22 3.18
C VAL A 81 22.80 -8.69 4.26
N VAL A 82 22.59 -10.00 4.36
CA VAL A 82 21.70 -10.62 5.35
C VAL A 82 22.43 -11.77 6.01
N ASN A 83 22.53 -11.76 7.34
CA ASN A 83 23.30 -12.75 8.11
C ASN A 83 24.73 -12.94 7.59
N GLY A 84 25.39 -11.86 7.15
CA GLY A 84 26.74 -11.91 6.58
C GLY A 84 26.83 -12.47 5.16
N LEU A 85 25.70 -12.74 4.50
CA LEU A 85 25.64 -13.25 3.13
C LEU A 85 25.15 -12.16 2.17
N ILE A 86 25.79 -12.05 1.01
CA ILE A 86 25.36 -11.13 -0.05
C ILE A 86 24.19 -11.77 -0.79
N ILE A 87 23.02 -11.14 -0.74
CA ILE A 87 21.78 -11.69 -1.32
C ILE A 87 21.39 -11.06 -2.66
N ASN A 88 22.20 -10.16 -3.22
CA ASN A 88 21.92 -9.52 -4.52
C ASN A 88 21.61 -10.55 -5.62
N GLU A 89 22.38 -11.63 -5.72
CA GLU A 89 22.19 -12.68 -6.75
C GLU A 89 20.86 -13.47 -6.60
N LEU A 90 20.27 -13.44 -5.40
CA LEU A 90 18.94 -14.00 -5.17
C LEU A 90 17.85 -13.07 -5.70
N LEU A 91 18.11 -11.77 -5.82
CA LEU A 91 17.15 -10.78 -6.29
C LEU A 91 17.35 -10.50 -7.79
N PRO A 92 16.30 -10.55 -8.63
CA PRO A 92 16.39 -10.06 -10.00
C PRO A 92 16.88 -8.60 -10.06
N LYS A 93 17.68 -8.23 -11.06
CA LYS A 93 18.24 -6.87 -11.16
C LYS A 93 17.19 -5.75 -11.08
N HIS A 94 16.00 -5.97 -11.65
CA HIS A 94 14.91 -4.99 -11.59
C HIS A 94 14.37 -4.81 -10.16
N ILE A 95 14.35 -5.87 -9.35
CA ILE A 95 13.98 -5.82 -7.93
C ILE A 95 15.07 -5.12 -7.14
N GLN A 96 16.35 -5.45 -7.37
CA GLN A 96 17.48 -4.77 -6.73
C GLN A 96 17.42 -3.26 -6.96
N LYS A 97 17.15 -2.82 -8.20
CA LYS A 97 17.04 -1.40 -8.54
C LYS A 97 15.89 -0.70 -7.80
N LYS A 98 14.70 -1.30 -7.80
CA LYS A 98 13.56 -0.75 -7.04
C LYS A 98 13.84 -0.71 -5.54
N TYR A 99 14.54 -1.72 -5.02
CA TYR A 99 14.92 -1.75 -3.61
C TYR A 99 15.92 -0.66 -3.26
N TYR A 100 16.94 -0.48 -4.11
CA TYR A 100 17.91 0.60 -4.02
C TYR A 100 17.22 1.96 -3.99
N ASP A 101 16.34 2.25 -4.96
CA ASP A 101 15.59 3.52 -5.02
C ASP A 101 14.79 3.77 -3.72
N LEU A 102 14.22 2.70 -3.15
CA LEU A 102 13.47 2.78 -1.91
C LEU A 102 14.39 3.06 -0.70
N CYS A 103 15.55 2.42 -0.63
CA CYS A 103 16.56 2.67 0.40
C CYS A 103 17.11 4.10 0.30
N CYS A 104 17.38 4.59 -0.91
CA CYS A 104 17.80 5.97 -1.16
C CYS A 104 16.77 6.98 -0.63
N SER A 105 15.48 6.71 -0.82
CA SER A 105 14.41 7.59 -0.31
C SER A 105 14.41 7.74 1.21
N GLN A 106 14.97 6.76 1.93
CA GLN A 106 15.08 6.74 3.39
C GLN A 106 16.52 6.92 3.88
N ASN A 107 17.47 7.15 2.97
CA ASN A 107 18.90 7.20 3.24
C ASN A 107 19.40 6.07 4.18
N SER A 108 18.85 4.87 4.01
CA SER A 108 19.20 3.71 4.84
C SER A 108 18.75 2.40 4.21
N TYR A 109 19.45 1.32 4.55
CA TYR A 109 18.98 -0.03 4.25
C TYR A 109 17.74 -0.33 5.09
N LEU A 110 16.67 -0.75 4.41
CA LEU A 110 15.40 -1.02 5.10
C LEU A 110 15.42 -2.32 5.91
N HIS A 111 16.39 -3.20 5.64
CA HIS A 111 16.50 -4.53 6.23
C HIS A 111 17.43 -4.60 7.46
N ASP A 112 18.06 -3.50 7.88
CA ASP A 112 19.09 -3.50 8.93
C ASP A 112 18.65 -4.06 10.28
N HIS A 113 17.37 -3.92 10.61
CA HIS A 113 16.83 -4.35 11.91
C HIS A 113 16.02 -5.64 11.81
N LEU A 114 16.08 -6.34 10.68
CA LEU A 114 15.42 -7.63 10.54
C LEU A 114 15.88 -8.60 11.64
N LEU A 115 14.95 -9.41 12.12
CA LEU A 115 15.25 -10.40 13.16
C LEU A 115 16.41 -11.31 12.72
N PRO A 116 17.41 -11.55 13.60
CA PRO A 116 18.53 -12.41 13.26
C PRO A 116 18.06 -13.84 13.02
N GLY A 117 18.73 -14.55 12.11
CA GLY A 117 18.43 -15.96 11.81
C GLY A 117 17.31 -16.19 10.78
N LEU A 118 16.69 -15.13 10.24
CA LEU A 118 15.80 -15.27 9.09
C LEU A 118 16.58 -15.76 7.87
N ASN A 119 16.10 -16.81 7.19
CA ASN A 119 16.76 -17.33 6.00
C ASN A 119 16.80 -16.28 4.87
N CYS A 120 17.91 -16.21 4.11
CA CYS A 120 18.10 -15.26 3.01
C CYS A 120 16.97 -15.28 1.97
N LYS A 121 16.42 -16.46 1.63
CA LYS A 121 15.28 -16.57 0.69
C LYS A 121 14.02 -15.90 1.24
N LEU A 122 13.78 -16.02 2.54
CA LEU A 122 12.66 -15.35 3.21
C LEU A 122 12.85 -13.83 3.20
N VAL A 123 14.06 -13.35 3.48
CA VAL A 123 14.37 -11.91 3.42
C VAL A 123 14.21 -11.34 2.00
N CYS A 124 14.63 -12.08 0.97
CA CYS A 124 14.35 -11.71 -0.41
C CYS A 124 12.83 -11.56 -0.66
N GLY A 125 12.04 -12.49 -0.13
CA GLY A 125 10.58 -12.40 -0.16
C GLY A 125 10.01 -11.15 0.50
N ILE A 126 10.53 -10.80 1.69
CA ILE A 126 10.16 -9.57 2.42
C ILE A 126 10.49 -8.32 1.59
N ILE A 127 11.68 -8.27 0.99
CA ILE A 127 12.09 -7.18 0.11
C ILE A 127 11.14 -7.04 -1.08
N CYS A 128 10.86 -8.15 -1.78
CA CYS A 128 9.95 -8.16 -2.92
C CYS A 128 8.54 -7.67 -2.55
N GLU A 129 7.97 -8.16 -1.45
CA GLU A 129 6.62 -7.74 -1.03
C GLU A 129 6.60 -6.27 -0.58
N THR A 130 7.65 -5.79 0.07
CA THR A 130 7.81 -4.36 0.41
C THR A 130 7.77 -3.48 -0.84
N ILE A 131 8.53 -3.86 -1.87
CA ILE A 131 8.57 -3.13 -3.15
C ILE A 131 7.21 -3.15 -3.83
N LYS A 132 6.55 -4.31 -3.88
CA LYS A 132 5.21 -4.44 -4.49
C LYS A 132 4.19 -3.54 -3.79
N ILE A 133 4.21 -3.47 -2.46
CA ILE A 133 3.34 -2.57 -1.71
C ILE A 133 3.71 -1.11 -1.97
N ALA A 134 5.00 -0.77 -1.99
CA ALA A 134 5.46 0.59 -2.31
C ALA A 134 4.99 1.04 -3.71
N ASP A 135 5.09 0.16 -4.71
CA ASP A 135 4.60 0.40 -6.07
C ASP A 135 3.07 0.54 -6.09
N ALA A 136 2.34 -0.31 -5.36
CA ALA A 136 0.90 -0.24 -5.28
C ALA A 136 0.42 1.06 -4.59
N ILE A 137 1.08 1.50 -3.51
CA ILE A 137 0.82 2.78 -2.85
C ILE A 137 1.10 3.95 -3.81
N ARG A 138 2.19 3.88 -4.59
CA ARG A 138 2.52 4.92 -5.58
C ARG A 138 1.48 5.00 -6.70
N ALA A 139 0.93 3.86 -7.13
CA ALA A 139 -0.08 3.78 -8.18
C ALA A 139 -1.54 3.95 -7.67
N ALA A 140 -1.74 4.03 -6.35
CA ALA A 140 -3.06 4.12 -5.76
C ALA A 140 -3.80 5.40 -6.17
N LYS A 141 -5.13 5.29 -6.34
CA LYS A 141 -6.03 6.38 -6.67
C LYS A 141 -7.05 6.57 -5.54
N LEU A 142 -7.75 7.70 -5.53
CA LEU A 142 -8.82 7.95 -4.55
C LEU A 142 -9.98 6.95 -4.67
N THR A 143 -10.12 6.32 -5.84
CA THR A 143 -11.08 5.25 -6.14
C THR A 143 -10.58 3.85 -5.77
N THR A 144 -9.32 3.69 -5.36
CA THR A 144 -8.80 2.39 -4.89
C THR A 144 -9.61 1.91 -3.69
N THR A 145 -9.88 0.60 -3.64
CA THR A 145 -10.75 0.03 -2.61
C THR A 145 -10.13 0.15 -1.21
N GLN A 146 -10.97 0.41 -0.21
CA GLN A 146 -10.54 0.48 1.19
C GLN A 146 -9.97 -0.85 1.67
N HIS A 147 -10.47 -1.97 1.15
CA HIS A 147 -9.96 -3.30 1.45
C HIS A 147 -8.49 -3.44 1.04
N SER A 148 -8.11 -2.98 -0.16
CA SER A 148 -6.70 -2.99 -0.63
C SER A 148 -5.78 -2.26 0.34
N PHE A 149 -6.18 -1.06 0.78
CA PHE A 149 -5.41 -0.28 1.74
C PHE A 149 -5.27 -1.00 3.10
N GLN A 150 -6.32 -1.64 3.60
CA GLN A 150 -6.28 -2.42 4.83
C GLN A 150 -5.34 -3.63 4.72
N THR A 151 -5.38 -4.34 3.59
CA THR A 151 -4.47 -5.47 3.33
C THR A 151 -3.02 -5.00 3.35
N TRP A 152 -2.69 -3.94 2.61
CA TRP A 152 -1.32 -3.40 2.58
C TRP A 152 -0.85 -2.93 3.96
N ASN A 153 -1.71 -2.24 4.73
CA ASN A 153 -1.34 -1.79 6.07
C ASN A 153 -1.06 -2.97 7.02
N LYS A 154 -1.89 -4.02 6.99
CA LYS A 154 -1.66 -5.24 7.79
C LYS A 154 -0.32 -5.89 7.42
N THR A 155 -0.04 -6.03 6.13
CA THR A 155 1.25 -6.58 5.69
C THR A 155 2.41 -5.72 6.16
N LEU A 156 2.34 -4.39 6.01
CA LEU A 156 3.40 -3.49 6.47
C LEU A 156 3.61 -3.55 7.99
N ILE A 157 2.55 -3.68 8.79
CA ILE A 157 2.65 -3.89 10.24
C ILE A 157 3.40 -5.20 10.54
N SER A 158 3.09 -6.28 9.83
CA SER A 158 3.81 -7.55 10.00
C SER A 158 5.28 -7.45 9.60
N LEU A 159 5.58 -6.76 8.49
CA LEU A 159 6.96 -6.56 8.05
C LEU A 159 7.76 -5.69 9.03
N GLU A 160 7.14 -4.65 9.56
CA GLU A 160 7.74 -3.81 10.61
C GLU A 160 7.98 -4.61 11.90
N GLY A 161 7.05 -5.50 12.28
CA GLY A 161 7.22 -6.42 13.39
C GLY A 161 8.36 -7.43 13.20
N LEU A 162 8.74 -7.73 11.95
CA LEU A 162 9.93 -8.52 11.62
C LEU A 162 11.22 -7.69 11.61
N GLY A 163 11.13 -6.37 11.82
CA GLY A 163 12.27 -5.46 11.86
C GLY A 163 12.53 -4.68 10.57
N MET A 164 11.63 -4.72 9.59
CA MET A 164 11.77 -3.94 8.36
C MET A 164 11.44 -2.47 8.63
N LYS A 165 12.28 -1.53 8.17
CA LYS A 165 12.02 -0.09 8.28
C LYS A 165 10.98 0.36 7.25
N VAL A 166 9.68 0.12 7.52
CA VAL A 166 8.58 0.46 6.59
C VAL A 166 7.59 1.50 7.13
N GLY A 167 7.89 2.15 8.26
CA GLY A 167 7.02 3.18 8.85
C GLY A 167 6.66 4.32 7.89
N PHE A 168 7.58 4.70 7.00
CA PHE A 168 7.32 5.73 5.98
C PHE A 168 6.25 5.32 4.96
N LEU A 169 6.19 4.03 4.58
CA LEU A 169 5.14 3.51 3.69
C LEU A 169 3.79 3.51 4.40
N ARG A 170 3.76 3.16 5.69
CA ARG A 170 2.54 3.20 6.51
C ARG A 170 2.01 4.62 6.63
N ALA A 171 2.86 5.59 6.94
CA ALA A 171 2.47 7.00 7.04
C ALA A 171 1.89 7.51 5.70
N ARG A 172 2.53 7.20 4.58
CA ARG A 172 2.02 7.55 3.24
C ARG A 172 0.68 6.88 2.94
N LEU A 173 0.51 5.61 3.31
CA LEU A 173 -0.73 4.88 3.12
C LEU A 173 -1.88 5.49 3.94
N GLU A 174 -1.62 5.88 5.18
CA GLU A 174 -2.59 6.55 6.05
C GLU A 174 -3.05 7.90 5.48
N GLN A 175 -2.11 8.69 4.95
CA GLN A 175 -2.45 9.93 4.24
C GLN A 175 -3.40 9.67 3.07
N PHE A 176 -3.13 8.63 2.27
CA PHE A 176 -4.01 8.23 1.16
C PHE A 176 -5.41 7.80 1.63
N MET A 177 -5.50 7.00 2.70
CA MET A 177 -6.80 6.60 3.27
C MET A 177 -7.61 7.83 3.72
N ASN A 178 -6.97 8.77 4.40
CA ASN A 178 -7.61 10.01 4.86
C ASN A 178 -8.10 10.88 3.69
N LEU A 179 -7.31 10.99 2.62
CA LEU A 179 -7.71 11.71 1.40
C LEU A 179 -8.88 11.03 0.69
N SER A 180 -8.87 9.69 0.59
CA SER A 180 -9.97 8.93 -0.03
C SER A 180 -11.28 9.13 0.75
N LEU A 181 -11.24 9.11 2.09
CA LEU A 181 -12.42 9.37 2.93
C LEU A 181 -12.96 10.80 2.76
N LYS A 182 -12.08 11.81 2.75
CA LYS A 182 -12.48 13.20 2.48
C LYS A 182 -13.11 13.35 1.10
N SER A 183 -12.52 12.71 0.09
CA SER A 183 -13.05 12.72 -1.28
C SER A 183 -14.47 12.13 -1.34
N LYS A 184 -14.74 11.01 -0.65
CA LYS A 184 -16.08 10.41 -0.62
C LYS A 184 -17.12 11.36 -0.03
N ARG A 185 -16.82 11.94 1.14
CA ARG A 185 -17.72 12.91 1.79
C ARG A 185 -18.00 14.13 0.92
N TYR A 186 -16.99 14.62 0.20
CA TYR A 186 -17.18 15.74 -0.73
C TYR A 186 -18.14 15.38 -1.88
N GLN A 187 -18.01 14.17 -2.44
CA GLN A 187 -18.93 13.71 -3.50
C GLN A 187 -20.35 13.52 -2.98
N GLU A 188 -20.51 12.97 -1.77
CA GLU A 188 -21.81 12.81 -1.11
C GLU A 188 -22.49 14.17 -0.87
N ALA A 189 -21.76 15.14 -0.30
CA ALA A 189 -22.28 16.48 -0.06
C ALA A 189 -22.66 17.20 -1.37
N LYS A 190 -21.87 17.01 -2.44
CA LYS A 190 -22.18 17.56 -3.76
C LYS A 190 -23.45 16.95 -4.37
N LEU A 191 -23.65 15.64 -4.20
CA LEU A 191 -24.87 14.96 -4.64
C LEU A 191 -26.09 15.43 -3.85
N GLU A 192 -25.96 15.57 -2.53
CA GLU A 192 -27.02 16.09 -1.68
C GLU A 192 -27.39 17.54 -2.06
N GLN A 193 -26.39 18.39 -2.31
CA GLN A 193 -26.61 19.76 -2.78
C GLN A 193 -27.39 19.79 -4.10
N ALA A 194 -27.04 18.92 -5.06
CA ALA A 194 -27.75 18.83 -6.33
C ALA A 194 -29.21 18.40 -6.14
N ASN A 195 -29.46 17.43 -5.24
CA ASN A 195 -30.81 16.98 -4.91
C ASN A 195 -31.65 18.11 -4.25
N LEU A 196 -31.07 18.85 -3.30
CA LEU A 196 -31.75 19.99 -2.66
C LEU A 196 -32.07 21.10 -3.65
N GLN A 197 -31.16 21.38 -4.59
CA GLN A 197 -31.40 22.36 -5.66
C GLN A 197 -32.53 21.93 -6.60
N GLU A 198 -32.66 20.64 -6.89
CA GLU A 198 -33.75 20.10 -7.68
C GLU A 198 -35.09 20.21 -6.95
N GLU A 199 -35.14 19.83 -5.67
CA GLU A 199 -36.35 19.97 -4.85
C GLU A 199 -36.77 21.43 -4.69
N LYS A 200 -35.81 22.34 -4.47
CA LYS A 200 -36.08 23.79 -4.45
C LYS A 200 -36.75 24.25 -5.75
N ARG A 201 -36.21 23.86 -6.91
CA ARG A 201 -36.78 24.21 -8.22
C ARG A 201 -38.21 23.68 -8.39
N LYS A 202 -38.49 22.47 -7.88
CA LYS A 202 -39.86 21.92 -7.88
C LYS A 202 -40.82 22.73 -7.01
N PHE A 203 -40.38 23.15 -5.83
CA PHE A 203 -41.20 23.99 -4.94
C PHE A 203 -41.45 25.38 -5.53
N GLU A 204 -40.44 26.00 -6.13
CA GLU A 204 -40.57 27.29 -6.83
C GLU A 204 -41.58 27.19 -7.98
N ALA A 205 -41.51 26.13 -8.80
CA ALA A 205 -42.48 25.92 -9.89
C ALA A 205 -43.93 25.73 -9.38
N LYS A 206 -44.11 25.02 -8.26
CA LYS A 206 -45.44 24.87 -7.62
C LYS A 206 -45.94 26.18 -7.05
N LEU A 207 -45.06 26.97 -6.44
CA LEU A 207 -45.41 28.29 -5.89
C LEU A 207 -45.89 29.22 -7.00
N ASP A 208 -45.16 29.28 -8.13
CA ASP A 208 -45.56 30.07 -9.29
C ASP A 208 -46.93 29.65 -9.85
N GLN A 209 -47.21 28.34 -9.86
CA GLN A 209 -48.52 27.82 -10.28
C GLN A 209 -49.64 28.28 -9.33
N VAL A 210 -49.42 28.22 -8.02
CA VAL A 210 -50.40 28.65 -7.01
C VAL A 210 -50.64 30.15 -7.09
N THR A 211 -49.58 30.96 -7.25
CA THR A 211 -49.69 32.42 -7.38
C THR A 211 -50.54 32.79 -8.60
N LYS A 212 -50.26 32.21 -9.78
CA LYS A 212 -51.05 32.45 -11.00
C LYS A 212 -52.52 32.03 -10.84
N ALA A 213 -52.78 30.90 -10.18
CA ALA A 213 -54.14 30.45 -9.92
C ALA A 213 -54.89 31.39 -8.97
N GLN A 214 -54.19 32.00 -8.01
CA GLN A 214 -54.76 32.97 -7.08
C GLN A 214 -55.07 34.30 -7.78
N GLU A 215 -54.15 34.82 -8.61
CA GLU A 215 -54.37 36.02 -9.42
C GLU A 215 -55.60 35.86 -10.32
N ALA A 216 -55.71 34.73 -11.04
CA ALA A 216 -56.87 34.44 -11.89
C ALA A 216 -58.19 34.38 -11.12
N ARG A 217 -58.18 33.90 -9.87
CA ARG A 217 -59.37 33.90 -8.99
C ARG A 217 -59.76 35.30 -8.56
N VAL A 218 -58.80 36.15 -8.21
CA VAL A 218 -59.05 37.55 -7.83
C VAL A 218 -59.65 38.31 -9.01
N ASP A 219 -59.09 38.15 -10.20
CA ASP A 219 -59.62 38.75 -11.44
C ASP A 219 -61.07 38.30 -11.70
N GLN A 220 -61.36 37.02 -11.48
CA GLN A 220 -62.71 36.49 -11.66
C GLN A 220 -63.72 37.04 -10.65
N ILE A 221 -63.32 37.24 -9.38
CA ILE A 221 -64.18 37.86 -8.36
C ILE A 221 -64.44 39.32 -8.72
N LEU A 222 -63.40 40.08 -9.09
CA LEU A 222 -63.52 41.48 -9.47
C LEU A 222 -64.47 41.66 -10.66
N PHE A 223 -64.37 40.80 -11.68
CA PHE A 223 -65.28 40.82 -12.82
C PHE A 223 -66.75 40.57 -12.41
N GLN A 224 -66.99 39.63 -11.49
CA GLN A 224 -68.33 39.35 -10.98
C GLN A 224 -68.91 40.51 -10.15
N GLU A 225 -68.10 41.23 -9.39
CA GLU A 225 -68.53 42.41 -8.64
C GLU A 225 -68.93 43.55 -9.58
N VAL A 226 -68.08 43.86 -10.58
CA VAL A 226 -68.36 44.89 -11.59
C VAL A 226 -69.64 44.58 -12.36
N ALA A 227 -69.88 43.32 -12.72
CA ALA A 227 -71.09 42.90 -13.43
C ALA A 227 -72.38 43.04 -12.61
N LYS A 228 -72.30 43.15 -11.28
CA LYS A 228 -73.45 43.24 -10.36
C LYS A 228 -73.75 44.65 -9.86
N ALA A 229 -72.95 45.66 -10.22
CA ALA A 229 -73.16 47.03 -9.77
C ALA A 229 -74.44 47.66 -10.41
N PRO A 230 -75.26 48.42 -9.65
CA PRO A 230 -76.40 49.14 -10.21
C PRO A 230 -75.94 50.26 -11.15
N TRP A 231 -76.62 50.41 -12.29
CA TRP A 231 -76.40 51.48 -13.26
C TRP A 231 -76.92 52.82 -12.76
#